data_AF-M3E1Z3-F1
#
_entry.id   AF-M3E1Z3-F1
#
_cell.length_a   1.000
_cell.length_b   1.000
_cell.length_c   1.000
_cell.angle_alpha   90.00
_cell.angle_beta   90.00
_cell.angle_gamma   90.00
#
_symmetry.space_group_name_H-M   'P 1'
#
loop_
_entity.id
_entity.type
_entity.pdbx_description
1 polymer ?
#
loop_
_entity_poly.entity_id
_entity_poly.type
_entity_poly.pdbx_seq_one_letter_code
_entity_poly.pdbx_strand_id
1 'polypeptide(L)'
;MTPLFRRAGPPRDRLVTLIRKPGCHLCDDAQTVVEKVCSELGVPWERKDITEDRELYDLYWEQIPVVLVDGRQHTFWRVNEDRLRAALSD
;
A
#
# COMPACT_ATOMS: atom_id res chain seq x y z
N MET A 1 -20.16 20.93 17.13
CA MET A 1 -20.01 19.59 16.54
C MET A 1 -18.80 19.62 15.61
N THR A 2 -17.59 19.62 16.17
CA THR A 2 -16.36 19.73 15.39
C THR A 2 -16.05 18.35 14.81
N PRO A 3 -15.87 18.19 13.49
CA PRO A 3 -15.44 16.91 12.96
C PRO A 3 -14.01 16.67 13.45
N LEU A 4 -13.82 15.57 14.18
CA LEU A 4 -12.52 15.05 14.55
C LEU A 4 -11.81 14.63 13.26
N PHE A 5 -11.06 15.55 12.67
CA PHE A 5 -10.04 15.22 11.68
C PHE A 5 -9.09 14.24 12.37
N ARG A 6 -9.17 12.97 11.95
CA ARG A 6 -8.26 11.91 12.37
C ARG A 6 -6.89 12.30 11.80
N ARG A 7 -6.07 12.98 12.60
CA ARG A 7 -4.64 13.14 12.31
C ARG A 7 -4.08 11.74 12.10
N ALA A 8 -3.63 11.47 10.88
CA ALA A 8 -2.87 10.29 10.62
C ALA A 8 -1.59 10.38 11.47
N GLY A 9 -1.22 9.28 12.12
CA GLY A 9 -0.13 9.26 13.12
C GLY A 9 1.22 9.67 12.51
N PRO A 10 2.23 9.95 13.35
CA PRO A 10 3.58 10.23 12.88
C PRO A 10 4.05 9.09 11.95
N PRO A 11 4.91 9.36 10.96
CA PRO A 11 5.30 8.40 9.90
C PRO A 11 5.88 7.08 10.42
N ARG A 12 6.30 7.05 11.70
CA ARG A 12 6.84 5.90 12.43
C ARG A 12 5.78 4.81 12.73
N ASP A 13 4.50 5.18 12.74
CA ASP A 13 3.38 4.27 13.00
C ASP A 13 2.63 3.86 11.72
N ARG A 14 3.13 4.26 10.53
CA ARG A 14 2.55 3.86 9.25
C ARG A 14 2.98 2.46 8.87
N LEU A 15 2.08 1.63 8.38
CA LEU A 15 2.39 0.34 7.76
C LEU A 15 1.86 0.28 6.34
N VAL A 16 2.72 -0.07 5.39
CA VAL A 16 2.33 -0.26 3.98
C VAL A 16 2.21 -1.75 3.66
N THR A 17 1.07 -2.18 3.12
CA THR A 17 0.87 -3.57 2.68
C THR A 17 0.66 -3.59 1.17
N LEU A 18 1.54 -4.26 0.43
CA LEU A 18 1.39 -4.48 -1.00
C LEU A 18 0.75 -5.85 -1.25
N ILE A 19 -0.49 -5.85 -1.72
CA ILE A 19 -1.20 -7.05 -2.18
C ILE A 19 -0.86 -7.26 -3.65
N ARG A 20 -0.24 -8.40 -3.94
CA ARG A 20 0.22 -8.76 -5.28
C ARG A 20 -0.06 -10.21 -5.60
N LYS A 21 0.18 -10.57 -6.87
CA LYS A 21 0.18 -11.94 -7.36
C LYS A 21 1.56 -12.29 -7.95
N PRO A 22 2.03 -13.55 -7.84
CA PRO A 22 3.19 -14.03 -8.57
C PRO A 22 2.96 -13.95 -10.09
N GLY A 23 4.01 -13.59 -10.83
CA GLY A 23 3.97 -13.50 -12.29
C GLY A 23 3.22 -12.28 -12.87
N CYS A 24 2.96 -11.24 -12.07
CA CYS A 24 2.36 -9.99 -12.54
C CYS A 24 3.40 -8.88 -12.63
N HIS A 25 3.73 -8.44 -13.85
CA HIS A 25 4.72 -7.36 -14.08
C HIS A 25 4.34 -6.04 -13.39
N LEU A 26 3.05 -5.66 -13.40
CA LEU A 26 2.58 -4.46 -12.70
C LEU A 26 2.83 -4.52 -11.19
N CYS A 27 2.79 -5.73 -10.60
CA CYS A 27 3.09 -5.90 -9.19
C CYS A 27 4.58 -5.73 -8.89
N ASP A 28 5.47 -6.08 -9.82
CA ASP A 28 6.91 -5.88 -9.65
C ASP A 28 7.25 -4.39 -9.69
N ASP A 29 6.68 -3.64 -10.65
CA ASP A 29 6.83 -2.18 -10.72
C ASP A 29 6.31 -1.51 -9.44
N ALA A 30 5.13 -1.93 -8.98
CA ALA A 30 4.54 -1.46 -7.73
C ALA A 30 5.45 -1.75 -6.52
N GLN A 31 6.05 -2.94 -6.46
CA GLN A 31 6.95 -3.32 -5.39
C GLN A 31 8.18 -2.42 -5.34
N THR A 32 8.82 -2.16 -6.49
CA THR A 32 9.99 -1.29 -6.56
C THR A 32 9.67 0.13 -6.04
N VAL A 33 8.50 0.67 -6.40
CA VAL A 33 8.08 1.99 -5.93
C VAL A 33 7.81 1.98 -4.42
N VAL A 34 7.07 0.99 -3.90
CA VAL A 34 6.76 0.86 -2.47
C VAL A 34 8.05 0.73 -1.66
N GLU A 35 8.94 -0.18 -2.06
CA GLU A 35 10.21 -0.43 -1.37
C GLU A 35 11.07 0.83 -1.31
N LYS A 36 11.21 1.55 -2.42
CA LYS A 36 11.98 2.78 -2.50
C LYS A 36 11.43 3.86 -1.56
N VAL A 37 10.13 4.14 -1.64
CA VAL A 37 9.48 5.17 -0.82
C VAL A 37 9.53 4.82 0.66
N CYS A 38 9.23 3.56 1.00
CA CYS A 38 9.23 3.10 2.38
C CYS A 38 10.63 3.14 2.98
N SER A 39 11.66 2.80 2.20
CA SER A 39 13.07 2.91 2.61
C SER A 39 13.49 4.36 2.86
N GLU A 40 13.11 5.29 1.97
CA GLU A 40 13.42 6.72 2.13
C GLU A 40 12.74 7.36 3.34
N LEU A 41 11.49 6.97 3.62
CA LEU A 41 10.70 7.52 4.72
C LEU A 41 10.89 6.76 6.05
N GLY A 42 11.59 5.62 6.02
CA GLY A 42 11.74 4.74 7.18
C GLY A 42 10.43 4.07 7.62
N VAL A 43 9.49 3.88 6.69
CA VAL A 43 8.18 3.28 6.94
C VAL A 43 8.28 1.77 6.74
N PRO A 44 7.80 0.93 7.68
CA PRO A 44 7.74 -0.51 7.46
C PRO A 44 6.72 -0.86 6.37
N TRP A 45 7.06 -1.87 5.57
CA TRP A 45 6.13 -2.41 4.58
C TRP A 45 6.21 -3.93 4.50
N GLU A 46 5.10 -4.54 4.10
CA GLU A 46 4.94 -5.98 3.92
C GLU A 46 4.32 -6.31 2.55
N ARG A 47 4.48 -7.56 2.12
CA ARG A 47 3.90 -8.10 0.90
C ARG A 47 2.93 -9.21 1.25
N LYS A 48 1.77 -9.21 0.59
CA LYS A 48 0.79 -10.29 0.69
C LYS A 48 0.49 -10.85 -0.69
N ASP A 49 0.49 -12.18 -0.79
CA ASP A 49 0.09 -12.88 -1.98
C ASP A 49 -1.42 -13.11 -1.96
N ILE A 50 -2.10 -12.59 -2.98
CA ILE A 50 -3.54 -12.78 -3.15
C ILE A 50 -3.93 -14.24 -3.39
N THR A 51 -3.00 -15.09 -3.83
CA THR A 51 -3.25 -16.51 -4.08
C THR A 51 -3.17 -17.38 -2.83
N GLU A 52 -2.52 -16.88 -1.78
CA GLU A 52 -2.39 -17.57 -0.50
C GLU A 52 -3.53 -17.21 0.47
N ASP A 53 -4.22 -16.08 0.24
CA ASP A 53 -5.29 -15.58 1.09
C ASP A 53 -6.58 -15.41 0.29
N ARG A 54 -7.56 -16.27 0.59
CA ARG A 54 -8.85 -16.30 -0.09
C ARG A 54 -9.68 -15.05 0.18
N GLU A 55 -9.54 -14.41 1.34
CA GLU A 55 -10.26 -13.17 1.64
C GLU A 55 -9.71 -12.02 0.79
N LEU A 56 -8.38 -11.94 0.64
CA LEU A 56 -7.76 -10.97 -0.27
C LEU A 56 -8.13 -11.24 -1.72
N TYR A 57 -8.23 -12.52 -2.11
CA TYR A 57 -8.67 -12.91 -3.44
C TYR A 57 -10.07 -12.36 -3.73
N ASP A 58 -11.05 -12.65 -2.87
CA ASP A 58 -12.44 -12.24 -3.08
C ASP A 58 -12.60 -10.70 -3.08
N LEU A 59 -11.79 -9.98 -2.29
CA LEU A 59 -11.86 -8.52 -2.19
C LEU A 59 -11.12 -7.76 -3.31
N TYR A 60 -9.96 -8.26 -3.74
CA TYR A 60 -9.01 -7.47 -4.53
C TYR A 60 -8.57 -8.10 -5.85
N TRP A 61 -9.10 -9.28 -6.23
CA TRP A 61 -8.68 -10.00 -7.43
C TRP A 61 -8.70 -9.16 -8.71
N GLU A 62 -9.71 -8.31 -8.88
CA GLU A 62 -9.86 -7.45 -10.06
C GLU A 62 -9.07 -6.12 -9.96
N GLN A 63 -8.46 -5.84 -8.80
CA GLN A 63 -7.82 -4.57 -8.47
C GLN A 63 -6.29 -4.68 -8.31
N ILE A 64 -5.70 -5.87 -8.39
CA ILE A 64 -4.24 -6.03 -8.20
C ILE A 64 -3.41 -5.24 -9.23
N PRO A 65 -2.26 -4.65 -8.85
CA PRO A 65 -1.71 -4.54 -7.49
C PRO A 65 -2.50 -3.56 -6.61
N VAL A 66 -2.69 -3.89 -5.33
CA VAL A 66 -3.33 -3.01 -4.34
C VAL A 66 -2.34 -2.64 -3.26
N VAL A 67 -2.26 -1.35 -2.92
CA VAL A 67 -1.47 -0.85 -1.79
C VAL A 67 -2.40 -0.41 -0.69
N LEU A 68 -2.22 -0.98 0.49
CA LEU A 68 -2.86 -0.53 1.72
C LEU A 68 -1.88 0.31 2.53
N VAL A 69 -2.38 1.38 3.14
CA VAL A 69 -1.68 2.17 4.16
C VAL A 69 -2.51 2.09 5.43
N ASP A 70 -1.95 1.56 6.50
CA ASP A 70 -2.63 1.33 7.78
C ASP A 70 -3.93 0.52 7.64
N GLY A 71 -3.89 -0.50 6.76
CA GLY A 71 -5.04 -1.34 6.45
C GLY A 71 -6.12 -0.68 5.59
N ARG A 72 -5.91 0.55 5.10
CA ARG A 72 -6.83 1.23 4.19
C ARG A 72 -6.29 1.22 2.77
N GLN A 73 -7.15 0.88 1.80
CA GLN A 73 -6.80 0.94 0.39
C GLN A 73 -6.39 2.37 -0.01
N HIS A 74 -5.13 2.52 -0.42
CA HIS A 74 -4.56 3.78 -0.83
C HIS A 74 -4.61 3.94 -2.36
N THR A 75 -4.13 2.93 -3.10
CA THR A 75 -4.17 2.92 -4.56
C THR A 75 -4.27 1.49 -5.09
N PHE A 76 -4.71 1.37 -6.34
CA PHE A 76 -4.79 0.09 -7.06
C PHE A 76 -4.40 0.29 -8.54
N TRP A 77 -4.00 -0.79 -9.22
CA TRP A 77 -3.46 -0.84 -10.60
C TRP A 77 -2.14 -0.10 -10.86
N ARG A 78 -2.06 1.19 -10.49
CA ARG A 78 -0.87 2.02 -10.73
C ARG A 78 -0.41 2.68 -9.43
N VAL A 79 0.76 2.24 -8.97
CA VAL A 79 1.44 2.85 -7.83
C VAL A 79 2.32 3.97 -8.35
N ASN A 80 2.01 5.20 -7.95
CA ASN A 80 2.82 6.37 -8.28
C ASN A 80 3.63 6.77 -7.05
N GLU A 81 4.93 6.90 -7.24
CA GLU A 81 5.90 7.23 -6.19
C GLU A 81 5.52 8.52 -5.43
N ASP A 82 5.23 9.60 -6.17
CA ASP A 82 4.90 10.90 -5.58
C ASP A 82 3.61 10.87 -4.74
N ARG A 83 2.61 10.12 -5.21
CA ARG A 83 1.34 9.98 -4.46
C ARG A 83 1.52 9.16 -3.19
N LEU A 84 2.29 8.08 -3.28
CA LEU A 84 2.58 7.24 -2.12
C LEU A 84 3.38 8.03 -1.07
N ARG A 85 4.42 8.77 -1.50
CA ARG A 85 5.18 9.65 -0.59
C ARG A 85 4.30 10.69 0.08
N ALA A 86 3.47 11.40 -0.70
CA ALA A 86 2.56 12.40 -0.17
C ALA A 86 1.62 11.80 0.89
N ALA A 87 1.08 10.61 0.64
CA ALA A 87 0.21 9.93 1.57
C ALA A 87 0.90 9.52 2.88
N LEU A 88 2.18 9.17 2.83
CA LEU A 88 2.97 8.75 3.99
C LEU A 88 3.59 9.93 4.76
N SER A 89 3.59 11.14 4.19
CA SER A 89 4.23 12.33 4.77
C SER A 89 3.24 13.34 5.37
N ASP A 90 1.93 13.17 5.17
CA ASP A 90 0.85 13.95 5.79
C ASP A 90 0.62 13.53 7.26
#